data_AF-A0A3C8CFC9-F1
#
_entry.id   AF-A0A3C8CFC9-F1
#
_cell.length_a   1.000
_cell.length_b   1.000
_cell.length_c   1.000
_cell.angle_alpha   90.00
_cell.angle_beta   90.00
_cell.angle_gamma   90.00
#
_symmetry.space_group_name_H-M   'P 1'
#
loop_
_entity.id
_entity.type
_entity.pdbx_description
1 polymer ?
#
loop_
_entity_poly.entity_id
_entity_poly.type
_entity_poly.pdbx_seq_one_letter_code
_entity_poly.pdbx_strand_id
1 'polypeptide(L)'
;MRVGGEDPKGSKAANGNSKQSIDLLGVKCPFNYVKTKIKLETMASGSILEVLLDEGEPSENVPRSIKNDGHKVVSLTEENGHYKLIVEKA
;
A
#
# COMPACT_ATOMS: atom_id res chain seq x y z
N MET A 1 2.40 24.44 -29.47
CA MET A 1 2.87 23.07 -29.16
C MET A 1 1.84 22.44 -28.23
N ARG A 2 1.12 21.39 -28.65
CA ARG A 2 0.20 20.64 -27.79
C ARG A 2 0.88 19.31 -27.42
N VAL A 3 1.30 19.20 -26.18
CA VAL A 3 1.60 17.93 -25.50
C VAL A 3 0.57 17.88 -24.37
N GLY A 4 -0.44 17.00 -24.32
CA GLY A 4 -0.50 15.64 -24.83
C GLY A 4 -0.06 14.70 -23.72
N GLY A 5 -0.94 14.42 -22.77
CA GLY A 5 -0.70 13.53 -21.63
C GLY A 5 -1.48 13.96 -20.39
N GLU A 6 -2.78 13.76 -20.41
CA GLU A 6 -3.60 13.74 -19.20
C GLU A 6 -3.30 12.37 -18.56
N ASP A 7 -2.78 12.34 -17.35
CA ASP A 7 -2.64 11.09 -16.59
C ASP A 7 -3.96 10.83 -15.84
N PRO A 8 -4.84 9.93 -16.30
CA PRO A 8 -5.88 9.41 -15.44
C PRO A 8 -5.30 8.25 -14.62
N LYS A 9 -5.89 8.03 -13.44
CA LYS A 9 -5.92 6.76 -12.68
C LYS A 9 -5.20 6.75 -11.33
N GLY A 10 -5.45 7.77 -10.51
CA GLY A 10 -5.74 7.52 -9.10
C GLY A 10 -7.05 6.74 -8.99
N SER A 11 -6.97 5.40 -9.07
CA SER A 11 -8.11 4.49 -9.02
C SER A 11 -8.85 4.60 -7.68
N LYS A 12 -9.85 5.48 -7.67
CA LYS A 12 -10.87 5.62 -6.64
C LYS A 12 -11.73 4.35 -6.62
N ALA A 13 -11.44 3.42 -5.69
CA ALA A 13 -12.29 2.26 -5.45
C ALA A 13 -13.12 2.46 -4.18
N ALA A 14 -14.22 3.20 -4.33
CA ALA A 14 -15.35 3.22 -3.41
C ALA A 14 -16.03 1.83 -3.40
N ASN A 15 -16.15 1.21 -2.22
CA ASN A 15 -17.32 0.42 -1.83
C ASN A 15 -17.29 0.16 -0.31
N GLY A 16 -18.45 0.07 0.33
CA GLY A 16 -18.69 0.15 1.79
C GLY A 16 -18.14 -0.97 2.68
N ASN A 17 -16.82 -1.16 2.68
CA ASN A 17 -16.09 -1.90 3.70
C ASN A 17 -14.75 -1.18 3.93
N SER A 18 -14.35 -0.97 5.19
CA SER A 18 -13.33 -0.01 5.64
C SER A 18 -12.01 -0.05 4.84
N LYS A 19 -11.91 0.77 3.78
CA LYS A 19 -10.70 0.96 2.98
C LYS A 19 -9.90 2.14 3.52
N GLN A 20 -8.63 1.90 3.86
CA GLN A 20 -7.68 2.96 4.21
C GLN A 20 -6.48 2.93 3.28
N SER A 21 -5.83 4.06 3.11
CA SER A 21 -4.60 4.20 2.35
C SER A 21 -3.54 4.92 3.18
N ILE A 22 -2.28 4.51 3.06
CA ILE A 22 -1.13 5.16 3.69
C ILE A 22 -0.03 5.38 2.66
N ASP A 23 0.49 6.61 2.65
CA ASP A 23 1.63 6.98 1.82
C ASP A 23 2.92 6.84 2.62
N LEU A 24 3.84 6.02 2.10
CA LEU A 24 5.15 5.75 2.71
C LEU A 24 6.30 6.00 1.72
N LEU A 25 6.05 6.82 0.70
CA LEU A 25 7.07 7.27 -0.24
C LEU A 25 8.12 8.14 0.48
N GLY A 26 9.39 7.88 0.20
CA GLY A 26 10.54 8.45 0.89
C GLY A 26 10.72 7.98 2.35
N VAL A 27 9.91 7.04 2.85
CA VAL A 27 10.00 6.59 4.25
C VAL A 27 11.06 5.49 4.38
N LYS A 28 12.17 5.85 5.03
CA LYS A 28 13.29 4.94 5.32
C LYS A 28 12.85 3.73 6.15
N CYS A 29 13.40 2.56 5.84
CA CYS A 29 13.32 1.39 6.71
C CYS A 29 13.92 1.69 8.11
N PRO A 30 13.37 1.12 9.19
CA PRO A 30 12.22 0.20 9.25
C PRO A 30 10.86 0.91 9.42
N PHE A 31 10.80 2.24 9.32
CA PHE A 31 9.59 3.01 9.68
C PHE A 31 8.40 2.74 8.75
N ASN A 32 8.66 2.40 7.47
CA ASN A 32 7.62 2.01 6.52
C ASN A 32 6.81 0.80 7.01
N TYR A 33 7.49 -0.25 7.43
CA TYR A 33 6.88 -1.46 7.96
C TYR A 33 6.14 -1.16 9.26
N VAL A 34 6.80 -0.45 10.19
CA VAL A 34 6.21 -0.10 11.49
C VAL A 34 4.91 0.69 11.32
N LYS A 35 4.89 1.69 10.42
CA LYS A 35 3.68 2.47 10.13
C LYS A 35 2.57 1.62 9.52
N THR A 36 2.92 0.75 8.57
CA THR A 36 1.97 -0.17 7.94
C THR A 36 1.35 -1.09 8.99
N LYS A 37 2.18 -1.66 9.86
CA LYS A 37 1.75 -2.55 10.94
C LYS A 37 0.83 -1.85 11.93
N ILE A 38 1.25 -0.71 12.48
CA ILE A 38 0.40 0.06 13.42
C ILE A 38 -0.95 0.38 12.77
N LYS A 39 -0.93 0.75 11.49
CA LYS A 39 -2.17 1.05 10.76
C LYS A 39 -3.07 -0.18 10.65
N LEU A 40 -2.54 -1.33 10.27
CA LEU A 40 -3.28 -2.60 10.24
C LEU A 40 -3.79 -2.99 11.64
N GLU A 41 -3.03 -2.76 12.70
CA GLU A 41 -3.45 -3.04 14.08
C GLU A 41 -4.63 -2.15 14.51
N THR A 42 -4.70 -0.90 14.05
CA THR A 42 -5.84 0.00 14.31
C THR A 42 -7.09 -0.31 13.47
N MET A 43 -6.99 -1.16 12.44
CA MET A 43 -8.09 -1.49 11.54
C MET A 43 -8.87 -2.72 12.02
N ALA A 44 -10.14 -2.82 11.61
CA ALA A 44 -10.98 -3.98 11.87
C ALA A 44 -10.59 -5.16 10.96
N SER A 45 -10.68 -6.40 11.43
CA SER A 45 -10.44 -7.59 10.60
C SER A 45 -11.37 -7.60 9.38
N GLY A 46 -10.85 -7.99 8.22
CA GLY A 46 -11.50 -7.86 6.92
C GLY A 46 -11.37 -6.48 6.25
N SER A 47 -10.73 -5.50 6.90
CA SER A 47 -10.46 -4.19 6.29
C SER A 47 -9.32 -4.27 5.29
N ILE A 48 -9.33 -3.36 4.31
CA ILE A 48 -8.31 -3.27 3.25
C ILE A 48 -7.44 -2.04 3.47
N LEU A 49 -6.13 -2.23 3.57
CA LEU A 49 -5.12 -1.17 3.61
C LEU A 49 -4.35 -1.12 2.30
N GLU A 50 -4.34 0.05 1.67
CA GLU A 50 -3.48 0.38 0.54
C GLU A 50 -2.23 1.09 1.04
N VAL A 51 -1.05 0.66 0.58
CA VAL A 51 0.25 1.15 1.04
C VAL A 51 1.06 1.55 -0.19
N LEU A 52 1.45 2.81 -0.28
CA LEU A 52 2.35 3.31 -1.31
C LEU A 52 3.79 3.24 -0.79
N LEU A 53 4.67 2.57 -1.51
CA LEU A 53 6.06 2.30 -1.17
C LEU A 53 6.96 2.74 -2.32
N ASP A 54 8.18 3.16 -2.03
CA ASP A 54 9.18 3.40 -3.07
C ASP A 54 9.59 2.08 -3.75
N GLU A 55 10.20 2.19 -4.91
CA GLU A 55 10.90 1.09 -5.57
C GLU A 55 12.06 0.55 -4.70
N GLY A 56 12.29 -0.75 -4.81
CA GLY A 56 13.43 -1.45 -4.19
C GLY A 56 13.08 -2.18 -2.90
N GLU A 57 14.01 -2.19 -1.94
CA GLU A 57 13.88 -2.90 -0.65
C GLU A 57 12.53 -2.73 0.09
N PRO A 58 11.92 -1.53 0.21
CA PRO A 58 10.63 -1.37 0.88
C PRO A 58 9.50 -2.16 0.21
N SER A 59 9.45 -2.18 -1.13
CA SER A 59 8.40 -2.86 -1.90
C SER A 59 8.42 -4.37 -1.75
N GLU A 60 9.57 -4.97 -1.45
CA GLU A 60 9.73 -6.42 -1.25
C GLU A 60 9.63 -6.81 0.22
N ASN A 61 10.25 -6.03 1.11
CA ASN A 61 10.36 -6.38 2.52
C ASN A 61 9.04 -6.14 3.29
N VAL A 62 8.29 -5.09 2.95
CA VAL A 62 7.00 -4.79 3.59
C VAL A 62 5.96 -5.90 3.33
N PRO A 63 5.63 -6.30 2.08
CA PRO A 63 4.64 -7.36 1.87
C PRO A 63 5.09 -8.70 2.47
N ARG A 64 6.39 -9.00 2.45
CA ARG A 64 6.94 -10.20 3.11
C ARG A 64 6.69 -10.17 4.62
N SER A 65 6.98 -9.04 5.27
CA SER A 65 6.79 -8.87 6.71
C SER A 65 5.30 -8.91 7.09
N ILE A 66 4.42 -8.30 6.29
CA ILE A 66 2.97 -8.34 6.46
C ILE A 66 2.42 -9.77 6.33
N LYS A 67 2.87 -10.55 5.33
CA LYS A 67 2.51 -11.98 5.24
C LYS A 67 2.99 -12.76 6.46
N ASN A 68 4.19 -12.46 6.96
CA ASN A 68 4.76 -13.12 8.12
C ASN A 68 4.03 -12.77 9.43
N ASP A 69 3.44 -11.57 9.53
CA ASP A 69 2.59 -11.15 10.64
C ASP A 69 1.19 -11.84 10.59
N GLY A 70 0.88 -12.58 9.52
CA GLY A 70 -0.37 -13.31 9.36
C GLY A 70 -1.45 -12.56 8.59
N HIS A 71 -1.13 -11.41 8.00
CA HIS A 71 -2.04 -10.66 7.14
C HIS A 71 -1.99 -11.14 5.69
N LYS A 72 -3.05 -10.85 4.94
CA LYS A 72 -3.19 -11.30 3.55
C LYS A 72 -2.83 -10.18 2.59
N VAL A 73 -1.77 -10.38 1.80
CA VAL A 73 -1.47 -9.47 0.69
C VAL A 73 -2.38 -9.81 -0.48
N VAL A 74 -3.21 -8.84 -0.88
CA VAL A 74 -4.20 -8.98 -1.96
C VAL A 74 -3.52 -8.75 -3.31
N SER A 75 -2.77 -7.65 -3.44
CA SER A 75 -2.11 -7.26 -4.69
C SER A 75 -0.87 -6.41 -4.42
N LEU A 76 0.11 -6.46 -5.32
CA LEU A 76 1.24 -5.53 -5.38
C LEU A 76 1.34 -5.06 -6.83
N THR A 77 1.30 -3.76 -7.07
CA THR A 77 1.31 -3.17 -8.41
C THR A 77 2.25 -1.98 -8.45
N GLU A 78 3.14 -1.96 -9.43
CA GLU A 78 3.99 -0.79 -9.69
C GLU A 78 3.23 0.24 -10.54
N GLU A 79 3.25 1.50 -10.13
CA GLU A 79 2.59 2.64 -10.78
C GLU A 79 3.49 3.88 -10.69
N ASN A 80 3.91 4.41 -11.85
CA ASN A 80 4.69 5.66 -11.96
C ASN A 80 5.97 5.70 -11.10
N GLY A 81 6.71 4.58 -11.00
CA GLY A 81 7.94 4.49 -10.21
C GLY A 81 7.72 4.25 -8.71
N HIS A 82 6.49 4.00 -8.29
CA HIS A 82 6.13 3.65 -6.91
C HIS A 82 5.38 2.31 -6.88
N TYR A 83 5.36 1.65 -5.72
CA TYR A 83 4.70 0.38 -5.50
C TYR A 83 3.45 0.56 -4.64
N LYS A 84 2.30 0.16 -5.19
CA LYS A 84 1.02 0.11 -4.49
C LYS A 84 0.75 -1.32 -4.00
N LEU A 85 0.83 -1.50 -2.70
CA LEU A 85 0.55 -2.75 -2.01
C LEU A 85 -0.85 -2.70 -1.39
N ILE A 86 -1.68 -3.69 -1.70
CA ILE A 86 -3.01 -3.88 -1.10
C ILE A 86 -2.92 -5.05 -0.11
N VAL A 87 -3.27 -4.76 1.14
CA VAL A 87 -3.29 -5.73 2.24
C VAL A 87 -4.70 -5.83 2.81
N GLU A 88 -5.15 -7.05 3.04
CA GLU A 88 -6.37 -7.38 3.78
C GLU A 88 -5.95 -7.83 5.18
N LYS A 89 -6.49 -7.14 6.20
CA LYS A 89 -6.29 -7.56 7.59
C LYS A 89 -7.06 -8.85 7.83
N ALA A 90 -6.35 -9.89 8.30
CA ALA A 90 -6.96 -11.13 8.76
C ALA A 90 -7.75 -10.95 10.06
#